data_AF-B8CG22-F1
#
_entry.id   AF-B8CG22-F1
#
_cell.length_a   1.000
_cell.length_b   1.000
_cell.length_c   1.000
_cell.angle_alpha   90.00
_cell.angle_beta   90.00
_cell.angle_gamma   90.00
#
_symmetry.space_group_name_H-M   'P 1'
#
loop_
_entity.id
_entity.type
_entity.pdbx_description
1 polymer ?
#
loop_
_entity_poly.entity_id
_entity_poly.type
_entity_poly.pdbx_seq_one_letter_code
_entity_poly.pdbx_strand_id
1 'polypeptide(L)'
;MQVQILHEDEQKDTHRNVNVSLIVVPPLQPQTILTITKARSHKLTPISPNTIDDTQYTLRINTWRRNEQLIISLNHHSKCEGVHEIQVIWCDTENSPPTEILHHSSGKVKIEFHEVNSLNERFNAVEGTPTLGVLSLDDDVLRPCDALDAAFVRWMRHPERIVGFDARMHHVIENNSTNTSPADSTRWKYGFVEKSNEYSITLPSKAAFIHREYLDIYTKALPRSIYRYVADNFQCEDIAMSYLVSSVTLGKPPLIADYWAVNSFTTIYSRENISWKHGHLNQRDGCVTDFAELLGLKEGPKAKESGLELYPLQPGKMLHNANSFFGYGSEPEDWMSVDPLSLSCPRLQLLVKELQRLQSLTGREMRQTEEWLVAMKTDASAEAKAAGLVKGSAEWKLRWWWNCMIDLNTDERSRDCFADAQSFVSGEGSFFVCDITESQLHYSGSEWVAASPPKGTGLHEYVAYRGDPPCSANGQCLGCSSPTEEVVCSVKINPEDCSVEGRHIA
;
A
#
# COMPACT_ATOMS: atom_id res chain seq x y z
N MET A 1 37.18 -21.20 -18.87
CA MET A 1 37.79 -20.11 -19.66
C MET A 1 38.33 -19.13 -18.62
N GLN A 2 39.66 -19.08 -18.45
CA GLN A 2 40.34 -18.22 -17.48
C GLN A 2 40.17 -16.75 -17.91
N VAL A 3 39.92 -15.85 -16.96
CA VAL A 3 40.04 -14.41 -17.20
C VAL A 3 41.05 -13.84 -16.20
N GLN A 4 42.06 -13.18 -16.77
CA GLN A 4 43.19 -12.53 -16.11
C GLN A 4 42.75 -11.31 -15.30
N ILE A 5 43.42 -11.11 -14.16
CA ILE A 5 43.42 -9.87 -13.40
C ILE A 5 44.51 -8.99 -13.97
N LEU A 6 44.17 -7.78 -14.44
CA LEU A 6 45.11 -6.71 -14.72
C LEU A 6 45.03 -5.69 -13.57
N HIS A 7 46.16 -5.53 -12.87
CA HIS A 7 46.43 -4.41 -11.97
C HIS A 7 47.00 -3.25 -12.79
N GLU A 8 46.44 -2.05 -12.59
CA GLU A 8 47.15 -0.79 -12.82
C GLU A 8 46.85 0.21 -11.69
N ASP A 9 47.80 1.13 -11.52
CA ASP A 9 48.29 1.75 -10.29
C ASP A 9 47.41 2.80 -9.58
N GLU A 10 47.80 3.01 -8.32
CA GLU A 10 47.33 4.00 -7.35
C GLU A 10 47.32 5.45 -7.86
N GLN A 11 46.22 6.15 -7.60
CA GLN A 11 46.28 7.58 -7.27
C GLN A 11 45.42 7.86 -6.04
N LYS A 12 46.08 8.38 -5.00
CA LYS A 12 45.55 8.73 -3.69
C LYS A 12 44.43 9.76 -3.81
N ASP A 13 43.24 9.42 -3.34
CA ASP A 13 42.29 10.40 -2.84
C ASP A 13 41.58 9.89 -1.58
N THR A 14 41.64 10.69 -0.52
CA THR A 14 41.14 10.35 0.81
C THR A 14 39.63 10.58 0.88
N HIS A 15 38.84 9.57 0.49
CA HIS A 15 37.44 9.46 0.86
C HIS A 15 37.19 8.16 1.63
N ARG A 16 36.48 8.28 2.75
CA ARG A 16 36.01 7.16 3.57
C ARG A 16 35.24 6.18 2.67
N ASN A 17 35.87 5.04 2.37
CA ASN A 17 35.23 3.91 1.71
C ASN A 17 34.06 3.42 2.57
N VAL A 18 32.84 3.78 2.17
CA VAL A 18 31.63 3.08 2.59
C VAL A 18 31.51 1.90 1.61
N ASN A 19 31.74 0.68 2.10
CA ASN A 19 31.48 -0.53 1.32
C ASN A 19 29.98 -0.56 0.98
N VAL A 20 29.64 -0.24 -0.27
CA VAL A 20 28.35 -0.61 -0.86
C VAL A 20 28.53 -2.05 -1.34
N SER A 21 27.93 -2.99 -0.63
CA SER A 21 27.84 -4.37 -1.09
C SER A 21 26.88 -4.41 -2.29
N LEU A 22 27.43 -4.46 -3.50
CA LEU A 22 26.64 -4.62 -4.71
C LEU A 22 26.29 -6.11 -4.87
N ILE A 23 25.11 -6.53 -4.43
CA ILE A 23 24.61 -7.89 -4.69
C ILE A 23 23.69 -7.82 -5.92
N VAL A 24 24.19 -8.33 -7.04
CA VAL A 24 23.41 -8.50 -8.27
C VAL A 24 22.74 -9.87 -8.20
N VAL A 25 21.41 -9.91 -8.28
CA VAL A 25 20.61 -11.12 -8.07
C VAL A 25 20.18 -11.71 -9.41
N PRO A 26 20.72 -12.88 -9.81
CA PRO A 26 20.27 -13.52 -11.04
C PRO A 26 18.79 -13.94 -10.93
N PRO A 27 18.06 -14.01 -12.06
CA PRO A 27 16.67 -14.44 -12.06
C PRO A 27 16.54 -15.85 -11.49
N LEU A 28 15.66 -16.02 -10.50
CA LEU A 28 15.33 -17.30 -9.87
C LEU A 28 14.98 -18.36 -10.93
N GLN A 29 15.90 -19.31 -11.17
CA GLN A 29 15.58 -20.55 -11.87
C GLN A 29 14.80 -21.48 -10.92
N PRO A 30 13.55 -21.87 -11.23
CA PRO A 30 12.66 -22.47 -10.24
C PRO A 30 12.86 -23.98 -10.16
N GLN A 31 13.51 -24.44 -9.10
CA GLN A 31 13.27 -25.77 -8.54
C GLN A 31 12.63 -25.54 -7.17
N THR A 32 11.42 -26.06 -6.96
CA THR A 32 10.78 -26.08 -5.64
C THR A 32 11.62 -26.97 -4.71
N ILE A 33 12.49 -26.38 -3.89
CA ILE A 33 13.34 -27.12 -2.96
C ILE A 33 12.50 -27.63 -1.76
N LEU A 34 11.38 -26.96 -1.45
CA LEU A 34 10.49 -27.27 -0.33
C LEU A 34 9.04 -27.41 -0.81
N THR A 35 8.38 -28.53 -0.54
CA THR A 35 6.94 -28.66 -0.84
C THR A 35 6.10 -27.95 0.23
N ILE A 36 4.90 -27.48 -0.12
CA ILE A 36 3.96 -26.90 0.85
C ILE A 36 3.65 -27.87 2.00
N THR A 37 3.60 -29.19 1.73
CA THR A 37 3.45 -30.23 2.75
C THR A 37 4.62 -30.21 3.75
N LYS A 38 5.85 -30.06 3.27
CA LYS A 38 7.03 -29.94 4.14
C LYS A 38 7.03 -28.62 4.90
N ALA A 39 6.57 -27.52 4.29
CA ALA A 39 6.39 -26.24 4.96
C ALA A 39 5.33 -26.30 6.08
N ARG A 40 4.25 -27.08 5.95
CA ARG A 40 3.28 -27.30 7.03
C ARG A 40 3.83 -28.11 8.20
N SER A 41 4.75 -29.03 7.93
CA SER A 41 5.48 -29.76 8.97
C SER A 41 6.64 -28.96 9.58
N HIS A 42 6.98 -27.83 8.98
CA HIS A 42 8.03 -26.95 9.46
C HIS A 42 7.54 -26.26 10.72
N LYS A 43 8.10 -26.64 11.86
CA LYS A 43 8.01 -25.81 13.06
C LYS A 43 8.95 -24.65 12.83
N LEU A 44 8.42 -23.42 12.89
CA LEU A 44 9.27 -22.22 12.99
C LEU A 44 10.37 -22.49 14.01
N THR A 45 11.60 -22.05 13.72
CA THR A 45 12.73 -22.27 14.64
C THR A 45 12.25 -21.97 16.06
N PRO A 46 12.31 -22.94 17.00
CA PRO A 46 11.63 -22.82 18.28
C PRO A 46 11.97 -21.51 18.95
N ILE A 47 10.95 -20.67 19.05
CA ILE A 47 11.08 -19.33 19.60
C ILE A 47 11.26 -19.51 21.10
N SER A 48 12.51 -19.49 21.53
CA SER A 48 12.79 -19.28 22.95
C SER A 48 12.69 -17.77 23.22
N PRO A 49 12.30 -17.34 24.43
CA PRO A 49 12.30 -15.92 24.79
C PRO A 49 13.63 -15.20 24.48
N ASN A 50 14.73 -15.94 24.42
CA ASN A 50 16.07 -15.43 24.11
C ASN A 50 16.43 -15.40 22.61
N THR A 51 15.57 -15.86 21.70
CA THR A 51 15.88 -15.93 20.25
C THR A 51 15.26 -14.80 19.43
N ILE A 52 14.18 -14.17 19.91
CA ILE A 52 13.62 -12.96 19.30
C ILE A 52 14.39 -11.77 19.86
N ASP A 53 14.89 -10.91 18.96
CA ASP A 53 15.24 -9.54 19.33
C ASP A 53 13.96 -8.86 19.78
N ASP A 54 13.79 -8.71 21.08
CA ASP A 54 12.59 -8.13 21.69
C ASP A 54 12.60 -6.60 21.70
N THR A 55 13.61 -6.01 21.06
CA THR A 55 13.85 -4.56 21.05
C THR A 55 13.62 -3.95 19.68
N GLN A 56 13.95 -4.65 18.59
CA GLN A 56 13.93 -4.11 17.24
C GLN A 56 13.43 -5.09 16.16
N TYR A 57 13.08 -4.54 15.01
CA TYR A 57 12.61 -5.24 13.82
C TYR A 57 13.20 -4.64 12.53
N THR A 58 13.14 -5.41 11.45
CA THR A 58 13.57 -5.01 10.10
C THR A 58 12.35 -4.53 9.33
N LEU A 59 12.44 -3.38 8.69
CA LEU A 59 11.39 -2.83 7.83
C LEU A 59 11.74 -3.12 6.37
N ARG A 60 10.84 -3.76 5.62
CA ARG A 60 10.96 -3.98 4.17
C ARG A 60 9.97 -3.09 3.43
N ILE A 61 10.48 -2.21 2.56
CA ILE A 61 9.69 -1.29 1.73
C ILE A 61 9.93 -1.57 0.26
N ASN A 62 8.89 -1.92 -0.50
CA ASN A 62 8.98 -1.93 -1.96
C ASN A 62 8.68 -0.55 -2.54
N THR A 63 9.40 -0.21 -3.60
CA THR A 63 9.12 0.99 -4.38
C THR A 63 9.25 0.73 -5.88
N TRP A 64 8.54 1.52 -6.67
CA TRP A 64 8.73 1.60 -8.11
C TRP A 64 8.34 3.00 -8.57
N ARG A 65 9.33 3.80 -9.00
CA ARG A 65 9.15 5.17 -9.55
C ARG A 65 8.37 6.14 -8.65
N ARG A 66 8.49 5.97 -7.33
CA ARG A 66 7.83 6.79 -6.31
C ARG A 66 8.85 7.39 -5.33
N ASN A 67 9.90 7.97 -5.89
CA ASN A 67 11.07 8.41 -5.14
C ASN A 67 10.71 9.38 -4.01
N GLU A 68 9.76 10.29 -4.24
CA GLU A 68 9.35 11.28 -3.25
C GLU A 68 8.59 10.63 -2.07
N GLN A 69 7.68 9.70 -2.36
CA GLN A 69 6.96 8.93 -1.34
C GLN A 69 7.94 8.09 -0.53
N LEU A 70 8.88 7.42 -1.22
CA LEU A 70 9.91 6.62 -0.55
C LEU A 70 10.78 7.50 0.37
N ILE A 71 11.27 8.66 -0.08
CA ILE A 71 12.10 9.55 0.76
C ILE A 71 11.36 9.93 2.04
N ILE A 72 10.09 10.33 1.96
CA ILE A 72 9.30 10.70 3.13
C ILE A 72 9.07 9.49 4.04
N SER A 73 8.80 8.31 3.45
CA SER A 73 8.67 7.07 4.21
C SER A 73 9.96 6.70 4.94
N LEU A 74 11.12 6.83 4.30
CA LEU A 74 12.43 6.57 4.92
C LEU A 74 12.75 7.58 6.03
N ASN A 75 12.48 8.87 5.79
CA ASN A 75 12.70 9.93 6.76
C ASN A 75 11.86 9.74 8.01
N HIS A 76 10.61 9.29 7.87
CA HIS A 76 9.73 8.98 9.00
C HIS A 76 10.17 7.70 9.73
N HIS A 77 10.22 6.57 9.03
CA HIS A 77 10.43 5.27 9.67
C HIS A 77 11.85 5.08 10.23
N SER A 78 12.86 5.75 9.67
CA SER A 78 14.22 5.66 10.20
C SER A 78 14.38 6.32 11.58
N LYS A 79 13.50 7.26 11.93
CA LYS A 79 13.43 7.89 13.26
C LYS A 79 12.81 6.96 14.31
N CYS A 80 12.07 5.93 13.90
CA CYS A 80 11.52 4.96 14.84
C CYS A 80 12.65 4.12 15.46
N GLU A 81 12.75 4.14 16.78
CA GLU A 81 13.80 3.43 17.53
C GLU A 81 13.71 1.90 17.37
N GLY A 82 12.50 1.37 17.17
CA GLY A 82 12.25 -0.06 16.94
C GLY A 82 12.72 -0.55 15.58
N VAL A 83 12.99 0.33 14.63
CA VAL A 83 13.53 -0.06 13.32
C VAL A 83 15.04 -0.22 13.44
N HIS A 84 15.51 -1.47 13.30
CA HIS A 84 16.93 -1.83 13.23
C HIS A 84 17.53 -1.46 11.87
N GLU A 85 16.88 -1.95 10.81
CA GLU A 85 17.30 -1.80 9.41
C GLU A 85 16.07 -1.59 8.52
N ILE A 86 16.20 -0.77 7.49
CA ILE A 86 15.21 -0.58 6.43
C ILE A 86 15.79 -1.14 5.14
N GLN A 87 15.20 -2.21 4.62
CA GLN A 87 15.56 -2.83 3.36
C GLN A 87 14.60 -2.32 2.27
N VAL A 88 15.13 -1.48 1.38
CA VAL A 88 14.42 -0.94 0.22
C VAL A 88 14.56 -1.92 -0.93
N ILE A 89 13.45 -2.52 -1.33
CA ILE A 89 13.36 -3.37 -2.53
C ILE A 89 13.26 -2.45 -3.74
N TRP A 90 14.37 -2.31 -4.46
CA TRP A 90 14.48 -1.46 -5.64
C TRP A 90 14.33 -2.29 -6.92
N CYS A 91 13.16 -2.18 -7.55
CA CYS A 91 12.81 -2.91 -8.77
C CYS A 91 12.92 -2.08 -10.06
N ASP A 92 13.33 -0.80 -9.98
CA ASP A 92 13.51 0.04 -11.16
C ASP A 92 14.91 -0.14 -11.74
N THR A 93 15.07 -1.11 -12.65
CA THR A 93 16.35 -1.42 -13.28
C THR A 93 16.83 -0.35 -14.26
N GLU A 94 15.94 0.56 -14.68
CA GLU A 94 16.25 1.62 -15.63
C GLU A 94 16.78 2.88 -14.93
N ASN A 95 16.44 3.09 -13.66
CA ASN A 95 16.80 4.27 -12.91
C ASN A 95 17.58 3.92 -11.65
N SER A 96 18.67 4.63 -11.41
CA SER A 96 19.36 4.54 -10.12
C SER A 96 18.54 5.24 -9.03
N PRO A 97 18.56 4.74 -7.77
CA PRO A 97 17.95 5.45 -6.66
C PRO A 97 18.57 6.83 -6.48
N PRO A 98 17.81 7.86 -6.10
CA PRO A 98 18.34 9.17 -5.76
C PRO A 98 19.44 9.10 -4.71
N THR A 99 20.38 10.06 -4.75
CA THR A 99 21.50 10.17 -3.82
C THR A 99 21.04 10.21 -2.36
N GLU A 100 19.90 10.84 -2.08
CA GLU A 100 19.29 10.95 -0.76
C GLU A 100 18.84 9.59 -0.21
N ILE A 101 18.46 8.66 -1.10
CA ILE A 101 18.09 7.29 -0.73
C ILE A 101 19.35 6.42 -0.60
N LEU A 102 20.28 6.52 -1.56
CA LEU A 102 21.57 5.80 -1.55
C LEU A 102 22.42 6.11 -0.32
N HIS A 103 22.44 7.38 0.10
CA HIS A 103 23.25 7.87 1.20
C HIS A 103 22.38 8.45 2.31
N HIS A 104 21.28 7.75 2.60
CA HIS A 104 20.35 8.18 3.64
C HIS A 104 21.06 8.37 4.98
N SER A 105 20.87 9.55 5.59
CA SER A 105 21.66 10.03 6.73
C SER A 105 21.49 9.21 8.02
N SER A 106 20.40 8.44 8.13
CA SER A 106 20.13 7.60 9.31
C SER A 106 21.09 6.42 9.45
N GLY A 107 21.75 5.98 8.37
CA GLY A 107 22.58 4.77 8.36
C GLY A 107 21.80 3.45 8.49
N LYS A 108 20.47 3.49 8.62
CA LYS A 108 19.60 2.29 8.72
C LYS A 108 19.14 1.75 7.37
N VAL A 109 19.31 2.51 6.28
CA VAL A 109 18.77 2.16 4.96
C VAL A 109 19.76 1.28 4.19
N LYS A 110 19.26 0.16 3.68
CA LYS A 110 19.92 -0.76 2.75
C LYS A 110 19.06 -0.89 1.50
N ILE A 111 19.69 -0.91 0.33
CA ILE A 111 18.98 -1.03 -0.94
C ILE A 111 19.29 -2.39 -1.53
N GLU A 112 18.25 -3.19 -1.74
CA GLU A 112 18.31 -4.44 -2.47
C GLU A 112 17.94 -4.16 -3.93
N PHE A 113 18.86 -4.41 -4.86
CA PHE A 113 18.61 -4.24 -6.29
C PHE A 113 18.05 -5.55 -6.87
N HIS A 114 16.82 -5.51 -7.36
CA HIS A 114 16.16 -6.66 -7.97
C HIS A 114 16.11 -6.50 -9.49
N GLU A 115 16.52 -7.55 -10.21
CA GLU A 115 16.52 -7.55 -11.69
C GLU A 115 15.12 -7.68 -12.30
N VAL A 116 14.13 -8.07 -11.48
CA VAL A 116 12.76 -8.36 -11.93
C VAL A 116 11.79 -7.42 -11.21
N ASN A 117 10.97 -6.70 -11.99
CA ASN A 117 9.85 -5.95 -11.43
C ASN A 117 8.65 -6.88 -11.20
N SER A 118 8.61 -7.52 -10.03
CA SER A 118 7.50 -8.37 -9.58
C SER A 118 7.11 -8.04 -8.14
N LEU A 119 5.82 -8.10 -7.82
CA LEU A 119 5.36 -7.94 -6.43
C LEU A 119 5.86 -9.05 -5.48
N ASN A 120 6.27 -10.21 -6.03
CA ASN A 120 6.90 -11.27 -5.24
C ASN A 120 8.22 -10.81 -4.59
N GLU A 121 8.93 -9.86 -5.19
CA GLU A 121 10.25 -9.43 -4.72
C GLU A 121 10.20 -8.79 -3.33
N ARG A 122 9.03 -8.28 -2.91
CA ARG A 122 8.84 -7.77 -1.54
C ARG A 122 9.15 -8.82 -0.47
N PHE A 123 8.92 -10.11 -0.79
CA PHE A 123 9.18 -11.24 0.11
C PHE A 123 10.45 -12.01 -0.23
N ASN A 124 11.19 -11.58 -1.24
CA ASN A 124 12.48 -12.16 -1.61
C ASN A 124 13.61 -11.42 -0.89
N ALA A 125 13.97 -11.86 0.31
CA ALA A 125 15.07 -11.26 1.06
C ALA A 125 16.41 -11.73 0.49
N VAL A 126 17.08 -10.84 -0.25
CA VAL A 126 18.39 -11.10 -0.88
C VAL A 126 19.50 -11.00 0.16
N GLU A 127 19.48 -9.91 0.91
CA GLU A 127 20.27 -9.73 2.11
C GLU A 127 19.47 -10.32 3.27
N GLY A 128 20.01 -11.34 3.94
CA GLY A 128 19.32 -11.96 5.06
C GLY A 128 18.89 -10.91 6.08
N THR A 129 17.66 -10.99 6.58
CA THR A 129 17.17 -9.95 7.50
C THR A 129 17.77 -10.14 8.90
N PRO A 130 18.31 -9.09 9.54
CA PRO A 130 19.02 -9.21 10.82
C PRO A 130 18.10 -9.61 11.99
N THR A 131 16.83 -9.22 11.94
CA THR A 131 15.83 -9.52 12.99
C THR A 131 14.88 -10.63 12.56
N LEU A 132 14.25 -11.29 13.56
CA LEU A 132 13.18 -12.28 13.30
C LEU A 132 11.86 -11.61 12.91
N GLY A 133 11.52 -10.49 13.54
CA GLY A 133 10.35 -9.69 13.17
C GLY A 133 10.64 -8.83 11.97
N VAL A 134 9.85 -9.01 10.90
CA VAL A 134 9.93 -8.22 9.68
C VAL A 134 8.61 -7.45 9.50
N LEU A 135 8.68 -6.13 9.46
CA LEU A 135 7.57 -5.27 9.08
C LEU A 135 7.60 -5.09 7.57
N SER A 136 6.56 -5.54 6.87
CA SER A 136 6.40 -5.30 5.43
C SER A 136 5.46 -4.10 5.23
N LEU A 137 5.81 -3.13 4.38
CA LEU A 137 5.08 -1.86 4.22
C LEU A 137 5.27 -1.26 2.81
N ASP A 138 4.22 -0.68 2.22
CA ASP A 138 4.34 0.10 0.98
C ASP A 138 5.00 1.47 1.21
N ASP A 139 5.64 2.00 0.17
CA ASP A 139 6.24 3.34 0.16
C ASP A 139 5.24 4.49 0.32
N ASP A 140 3.93 4.22 0.18
CA ASP A 140 2.85 5.20 0.27
C ASP A 140 2.07 5.17 1.59
N VAL A 141 2.55 4.45 2.62
CA VAL A 141 1.88 4.35 3.92
C VAL A 141 2.81 4.83 5.03
N LEU A 142 2.35 5.81 5.81
CA LEU A 142 2.99 6.26 7.04
C LEU A 142 2.19 5.79 8.26
N ARG A 143 2.86 5.17 9.23
CA ARG A 143 2.28 4.81 10.52
C ARG A 143 3.14 5.36 11.66
N PRO A 144 2.55 5.95 12.72
CA PRO A 144 3.32 6.41 13.87
C PRO A 144 4.17 5.30 14.49
N CYS A 145 5.34 5.65 15.03
CA CYS A 145 6.25 4.66 15.60
C CYS A 145 5.58 3.85 16.74
N ASP A 146 4.81 4.50 17.63
CA ASP A 146 4.15 3.77 18.72
C ASP A 146 3.07 2.79 18.21
N ALA A 147 2.44 3.07 17.07
CA ALA A 147 1.49 2.14 16.44
C ALA A 147 2.20 0.89 15.92
N LEU A 148 3.38 1.07 15.32
CA LEU A 148 4.23 -0.04 14.87
C LEU A 148 4.76 -0.83 16.07
N ASP A 149 5.16 -0.15 17.14
CA ASP A 149 5.71 -0.78 18.34
C ASP A 149 4.66 -1.56 19.13
N ALA A 150 3.43 -1.05 19.22
CA ALA A 150 2.32 -1.76 19.83
C ALA A 150 2.02 -3.07 19.06
N ALA A 151 1.99 -2.99 17.72
CA ALA A 151 1.81 -4.18 16.89
C ALA A 151 3.02 -5.13 16.98
N PHE A 152 4.23 -4.61 17.15
CA PHE A 152 5.43 -5.42 17.38
C PHE A 152 5.36 -6.19 18.71
N VAL A 153 4.97 -5.54 19.81
CA VAL A 153 4.78 -6.22 21.11
C VAL A 153 3.77 -7.36 21.00
N ARG A 154 2.66 -7.12 20.31
CA ARG A 154 1.67 -8.16 20.00
C ARG A 154 2.23 -9.28 19.14
N TRP A 155 3.03 -8.95 18.13
CA TRP A 155 3.68 -9.95 17.28
C TRP A 155 4.68 -10.81 18.06
N MET A 156 5.48 -10.23 18.96
CA MET A 156 6.44 -10.98 19.79
C MET A 156 5.77 -12.05 20.66
N ARG A 157 4.51 -11.83 21.04
CA ARG A 157 3.69 -12.77 21.82
C ARG A 157 3.01 -13.84 20.97
N HIS A 158 2.88 -13.58 19.67
CA HIS A 158 2.27 -14.47 18.67
C HIS A 158 3.11 -14.58 17.38
N PRO A 159 4.40 -14.89 17.48
CA PRO A 159 5.34 -14.75 16.38
C PRO A 159 5.09 -15.76 15.25
N GLU A 160 4.29 -16.80 15.51
CA GLU A 160 3.82 -17.74 14.51
C GLU A 160 2.77 -17.18 13.57
N ARG A 161 2.08 -16.10 13.93
CA ARG A 161 1.04 -15.46 13.11
C ARG A 161 1.47 -14.10 12.58
N ILE A 162 0.82 -13.67 11.50
CA ILE A 162 0.93 -12.30 11.00
C ILE A 162 0.13 -11.38 11.93
N VAL A 163 0.72 -10.24 12.31
CA VAL A 163 -0.01 -9.13 12.93
C VAL A 163 -0.11 -7.99 11.92
N GLY A 164 -1.30 -7.80 11.36
CA GLY A 164 -1.53 -6.82 10.30
C GLY A 164 -2.32 -5.60 10.76
N PHE A 165 -2.39 -4.60 9.87
CA PHE A 165 -3.12 -3.36 10.14
C PHE A 165 -4.31 -3.13 9.20
N ASP A 166 -4.51 -4.01 8.22
CA ASP A 166 -5.55 -3.85 7.22
C ASP A 166 -6.27 -5.19 7.05
N ALA A 167 -7.50 -5.29 7.54
CA ALA A 167 -8.27 -6.53 7.54
C ALA A 167 -9.15 -6.63 6.28
N ARG A 168 -9.23 -7.84 5.71
CA ARG A 168 -10.02 -8.20 4.52
C ARG A 168 -10.64 -9.57 4.70
N MET A 169 -11.60 -9.92 3.85
CA MET A 169 -12.38 -11.14 3.98
C MET A 169 -12.48 -11.91 2.65
N HIS A 170 -12.61 -13.24 2.73
CA HIS A 170 -13.11 -14.05 1.62
C HIS A 170 -14.59 -14.32 1.85
N HIS A 171 -15.43 -14.04 0.85
CA HIS A 171 -16.85 -14.40 0.89
C HIS A 171 -17.05 -15.70 0.13
N VAL A 172 -17.70 -16.67 0.76
CA VAL A 172 -18.12 -17.89 0.10
C VAL A 172 -19.37 -17.60 -0.74
N ILE A 173 -19.30 -17.86 -2.05
CA ILE A 173 -20.43 -17.76 -2.97
C ILE A 173 -20.91 -19.18 -3.26
N GLU A 174 -22.11 -19.49 -2.77
CA GLU A 174 -22.82 -20.72 -3.09
C GLU A 174 -23.38 -20.65 -4.52
N ASN A 175 -23.03 -21.62 -5.36
CA ASN A 175 -23.60 -21.74 -6.69
C ASN A 175 -24.92 -22.55 -6.60
N ASN A 176 -26.07 -21.87 -6.62
CA ASN A 176 -27.41 -22.50 -6.62
C ASN A 176 -27.84 -23.10 -7.97
N SER A 177 -26.92 -23.37 -8.90
CA SER A 177 -27.25 -23.91 -10.21
C SER A 177 -27.36 -25.44 -10.14
N THR A 178 -28.53 -25.96 -10.55
CA THR A 178 -28.86 -27.40 -10.58
C THR A 178 -28.02 -28.22 -11.56
N ASN A 179 -27.20 -27.58 -12.40
CA ASN A 179 -26.36 -28.22 -13.42
C ASN A 179 -24.85 -28.11 -13.17
N THR A 180 -24.42 -27.60 -12.01
CA THR A 180 -22.99 -27.55 -11.65
C THR A 180 -22.58 -28.85 -10.94
N SER A 181 -21.44 -29.41 -11.34
CA SER A 181 -20.85 -30.55 -10.62
C SER A 181 -20.59 -30.18 -9.14
N PRO A 182 -20.71 -31.11 -8.17
CA PRO A 182 -20.47 -30.83 -6.74
C PRO A 182 -19.09 -30.18 -6.46
N ALA A 183 -18.14 -30.40 -7.36
CA ALA A 183 -16.79 -29.84 -7.33
C ALA A 183 -16.68 -28.36 -7.71
N ASP A 184 -17.73 -27.74 -8.27
CA ASP A 184 -17.83 -26.32 -8.65
C ASP A 184 -18.74 -25.51 -7.70
N SER A 185 -19.14 -26.09 -6.57
CA SER A 185 -20.22 -25.57 -5.72
C SER A 185 -19.85 -24.35 -4.85
N THR A 186 -18.56 -24.05 -4.68
CA THR A 186 -18.10 -22.96 -3.79
C THR A 186 -16.98 -22.14 -4.43
N ARG A 187 -17.36 -21.04 -5.08
CA ARG A 187 -16.42 -19.97 -5.48
C ARG A 187 -16.24 -19.01 -4.31
N TRP A 188 -15.06 -18.42 -4.18
CA TRP A 188 -14.84 -17.38 -3.18
C TRP A 188 -14.73 -16.02 -3.86
N LYS A 189 -14.97 -14.96 -3.10
CA LYS A 189 -14.87 -13.57 -3.58
C LYS A 189 -14.08 -12.74 -2.60
N TYR A 190 -13.23 -11.84 -3.10
CA TYR A 190 -12.52 -10.92 -2.24
C TYR A 190 -13.48 -9.87 -1.69
N GLY A 191 -13.28 -9.55 -0.42
CA GLY A 191 -14.26 -8.85 0.40
C GLY A 191 -13.67 -7.85 1.37
N PHE A 192 -14.48 -6.86 1.71
CA PHE A 192 -14.20 -5.92 2.79
C PHE A 192 -14.92 -6.36 4.06
N VAL A 193 -14.29 -6.12 5.20
CA VAL A 193 -14.78 -6.56 6.51
C VAL A 193 -16.11 -5.92 6.88
N GLU A 194 -16.32 -4.65 6.52
CA GLU A 194 -17.52 -3.85 6.84
C GLU A 194 -18.85 -4.55 6.50
N LYS A 195 -18.85 -5.40 5.46
CA LYS A 195 -20.07 -6.11 5.02
C LYS A 195 -20.31 -7.44 5.74
N SER A 196 -19.28 -8.04 6.33
CA SER A 196 -19.35 -9.39 6.93
C SER A 196 -19.14 -9.43 8.43
N ASN A 197 -18.56 -8.38 9.03
CA ASN A 197 -18.03 -8.41 10.40
C ASN A 197 -17.09 -9.59 10.66
N GLU A 198 -16.44 -10.09 9.61
CA GLU A 198 -15.50 -11.20 9.65
C GLU A 198 -14.30 -10.86 8.78
N TYR A 199 -13.16 -11.43 9.11
CA TYR A 199 -11.92 -11.25 8.38
C TYR A 199 -11.14 -12.55 8.34
N SER A 200 -10.28 -12.68 7.34
CA SER A 200 -9.46 -13.88 7.13
C SER A 200 -8.15 -13.57 6.41
N ILE A 201 -8.01 -12.32 5.97
CA ILE A 201 -6.87 -11.81 5.22
C ILE A 201 -6.42 -10.54 5.94
N THR A 202 -5.11 -10.33 6.00
CA THR A 202 -4.56 -9.00 6.20
C THR A 202 -3.61 -8.64 5.06
N LEU A 203 -3.40 -7.35 4.79
CA LEU A 203 -2.58 -6.92 3.66
C LEU A 203 -1.18 -6.48 4.14
N PRO A 204 -0.14 -7.31 4.00
CA PRO A 204 1.25 -6.88 4.21
C PRO A 204 1.65 -5.61 3.46
N SER A 205 1.01 -5.32 2.32
CA SER A 205 1.21 -4.07 1.58
C SER A 205 0.89 -2.83 2.43
N LYS A 206 -0.13 -2.89 3.29
CA LYS A 206 -0.56 -1.79 4.16
C LYS A 206 0.08 -1.73 5.54
N ALA A 207 1.06 -2.60 5.82
CA ALA A 207 1.71 -2.90 7.10
C ALA A 207 1.28 -4.25 7.66
N ALA A 208 2.25 -5.15 7.83
CA ALA A 208 2.12 -6.31 8.69
C ALA A 208 3.47 -6.78 9.23
N PHE A 209 3.49 -7.23 10.48
CA PHE A 209 4.60 -7.97 11.07
C PHE A 209 4.50 -9.44 10.68
N ILE A 210 5.61 -9.96 10.14
CA ILE A 210 5.76 -11.30 9.60
C ILE A 210 7.05 -11.89 10.15
N HIS A 211 7.05 -13.19 10.48
CA HIS A 211 8.27 -13.90 10.83
C HIS A 211 9.18 -14.04 9.61
N ARG A 212 10.48 -13.76 9.77
CA ARG A 212 11.50 -13.85 8.70
C ARG A 212 11.43 -15.14 7.88
N GLU A 213 11.24 -16.29 8.52
CA GLU A 213 11.16 -17.58 7.82
C GLU A 213 10.00 -17.67 6.83
N TYR A 214 8.92 -16.88 6.99
CA TYR A 214 7.84 -16.85 6.01
C TYR A 214 8.27 -16.20 4.69
N LEU A 215 9.30 -15.35 4.67
CA LEU A 215 9.91 -14.85 3.43
C LEU A 215 10.55 -16.00 2.64
N ASP A 216 11.30 -16.87 3.33
CA ASP A 216 11.89 -18.07 2.74
C ASP A 216 10.83 -19.08 2.30
N ILE A 217 9.82 -19.32 3.13
CA ILE A 217 8.73 -20.26 2.80
C ILE A 217 7.95 -19.73 1.59
N TYR A 218 7.70 -18.42 1.51
CA TYR A 218 7.02 -17.80 0.38
C TYR A 218 7.80 -17.99 -0.92
N THR A 219 9.11 -17.72 -0.92
CA THR A 219 9.93 -17.84 -2.12
C THR A 219 10.18 -19.29 -2.53
N LYS A 220 10.35 -20.21 -1.57
CA LYS A 220 10.81 -21.58 -1.82
C LYS A 220 9.70 -22.63 -1.85
N ALA A 221 8.59 -22.39 -1.14
CA ALA A 221 7.56 -23.41 -0.89
C ALA A 221 6.16 -23.06 -1.39
N LEU A 222 5.90 -21.78 -1.71
CA LEU A 222 4.65 -21.38 -2.32
C LEU A 222 4.46 -22.13 -3.66
N PRO A 223 3.28 -22.70 -3.94
CA PRO A 223 3.01 -23.36 -5.21
C PRO A 223 3.40 -22.45 -6.38
N ARG A 224 4.17 -22.98 -7.34
CA ARG A 224 4.73 -22.15 -8.41
C ARG A 224 3.65 -21.52 -9.30
N SER A 225 2.46 -22.13 -9.37
CA SER A 225 1.29 -21.53 -10.01
C SER A 225 0.88 -20.20 -9.36
N ILE A 226 0.88 -20.12 -8.03
CA ILE A 226 0.61 -18.88 -7.28
C ILE A 226 1.71 -17.85 -7.55
N TYR A 227 2.97 -18.23 -7.38
CA TYR A 227 4.11 -17.31 -7.58
C TYR A 227 4.10 -16.70 -9.00
N ARG A 228 3.88 -17.54 -10.04
CA ARG A 228 3.76 -17.08 -11.43
C ARG A 228 2.56 -16.18 -11.62
N TYR A 229 1.39 -16.55 -11.08
CA TYR A 229 0.20 -15.71 -11.16
C TYR A 229 0.47 -14.31 -10.62
N VAL A 230 1.09 -14.19 -9.44
CA VAL A 230 1.45 -12.89 -8.85
C VAL A 230 2.40 -12.10 -9.75
N ALA A 231 3.39 -12.77 -10.36
CA ALA A 231 4.34 -12.12 -11.27
C ALA A 231 3.67 -11.63 -12.56
N ASP A 232 2.83 -12.48 -13.17
CA ASP A 232 2.21 -12.22 -14.48
C ASP A 232 1.07 -11.20 -14.39
N ASN A 233 0.37 -11.13 -13.24
CA ASN A 233 -0.78 -10.23 -13.04
C ASN A 233 -0.45 -8.99 -12.20
N PHE A 234 0.75 -8.94 -11.61
CA PHE A 234 1.21 -7.83 -10.76
C PHE A 234 0.22 -7.51 -9.62
N GLN A 235 -0.25 -8.56 -8.93
CA GLN A 235 -1.23 -8.45 -7.85
C GLN A 235 -1.27 -9.69 -6.94
N CYS A 236 -1.91 -9.57 -5.78
CA CYS A 236 -2.29 -10.66 -4.87
C CYS A 236 -1.14 -11.33 -4.09
N GLU A 237 0.04 -10.74 -4.09
CA GLU A 237 1.16 -11.15 -3.25
C GLU A 237 0.79 -11.09 -1.75
N ASP A 238 0.00 -10.09 -1.36
CA ASP A 238 -0.52 -9.87 -0.01
C ASP A 238 -1.49 -10.97 0.43
N ILE A 239 -2.43 -11.35 -0.45
CA ILE A 239 -3.35 -12.48 -0.25
C ILE A 239 -2.56 -13.79 -0.17
N ALA A 240 -1.61 -14.01 -1.08
CA ALA A 240 -0.78 -15.20 -1.10
C ALA A 240 0.00 -15.38 0.21
N MET A 241 0.58 -14.31 0.75
CA MET A 241 1.29 -14.36 2.03
C MET A 241 0.35 -14.63 3.21
N SER A 242 -0.80 -13.95 3.27
CA SER A 242 -1.82 -14.22 4.31
C SER A 242 -2.27 -15.69 4.30
N TYR A 243 -2.60 -16.22 3.13
CA TYR A 243 -3.05 -17.61 2.99
C TYR A 243 -1.94 -18.62 3.24
N LEU A 244 -0.71 -18.32 2.85
CA LEU A 244 0.44 -19.15 3.15
C LEU A 244 0.58 -19.30 4.67
N VAL A 245 0.56 -18.20 5.42
CA VAL A 245 0.69 -18.25 6.88
C VAL A 245 -0.50 -18.96 7.51
N SER A 246 -1.74 -18.72 7.06
CA SER A 246 -2.90 -19.48 7.55
C SER A 246 -2.75 -20.98 7.26
N SER A 247 -2.26 -21.38 6.09
CA SER A 247 -2.07 -22.79 5.72
C SER A 247 -1.07 -23.52 6.63
N VAL A 248 0.02 -22.84 7.02
CA VAL A 248 1.05 -23.41 7.91
C VAL A 248 0.73 -23.24 9.40
N THR A 249 -0.24 -22.38 9.75
CA THR A 249 -0.74 -22.19 11.12
C THR A 249 -2.09 -22.88 11.37
N LEU A 250 -2.35 -23.97 10.65
CA LEU A 250 -3.53 -24.83 10.83
C LEU A 250 -4.87 -24.09 10.58
N GLY A 251 -4.88 -23.21 9.58
CA GLY A 251 -6.07 -22.49 9.14
C GLY A 251 -6.40 -21.24 9.96
N LYS A 252 -5.58 -20.89 10.96
CA LYS A 252 -5.83 -19.72 11.82
C LYS A 252 -5.82 -18.42 11.00
N PRO A 253 -6.72 -17.46 11.29
CA PRO A 253 -6.69 -16.14 10.69
C PRO A 253 -5.47 -15.34 11.19
N PRO A 254 -5.08 -14.28 10.46
CA PRO A 254 -4.11 -13.33 10.98
C PRO A 254 -4.62 -12.66 12.28
N LEU A 255 -3.69 -12.11 13.05
CA LEU A 255 -4.01 -11.17 14.11
C LEU A 255 -4.06 -9.77 13.52
N ILE A 256 -4.87 -8.90 14.12
CA ILE A 256 -4.92 -7.49 13.75
C ILE A 256 -4.41 -6.65 14.93
N ALA A 257 -3.68 -5.57 14.62
CA ALA A 257 -3.31 -4.53 15.56
C ALA A 257 -4.55 -3.85 16.15
N ASP A 258 -4.39 -3.14 17.27
CA ASP A 258 -5.51 -2.44 17.92
C ASP A 258 -6.21 -1.44 17.00
N TYR A 259 -7.48 -1.18 17.30
CA TYR A 259 -8.32 -0.29 16.50
C TYR A 259 -7.68 1.09 16.31
N TRP A 260 -7.15 1.67 17.40
CA TRP A 260 -6.45 2.94 17.33
C TRP A 260 -5.24 2.88 16.39
N ALA A 261 -4.45 1.82 16.43
CA ALA A 261 -3.22 1.65 15.64
C ALA A 261 -3.54 1.41 14.16
N VAL A 262 -4.57 0.63 13.87
CA VAL A 262 -5.12 0.41 12.52
C VAL A 262 -5.53 1.73 11.89
N ASN A 263 -6.28 2.54 12.63
CA ASN A 263 -6.77 3.85 12.15
C ASN A 263 -5.70 4.95 12.18
N SER A 264 -4.53 4.68 12.76
CA SER A 264 -3.38 5.60 12.85
C SER A 264 -2.46 5.44 11.66
N PHE A 265 -2.90 5.93 10.51
CA PHE A 265 -2.06 5.97 9.31
C PHE A 265 -2.34 7.21 8.46
N THR A 266 -1.38 7.53 7.60
CA THR A 266 -1.51 8.53 6.55
C THR A 266 -1.05 7.93 5.24
N THR A 267 -1.86 8.05 4.20
CA THR A 267 -1.47 7.68 2.85
C THR A 267 -0.72 8.84 2.21
N ILE A 268 0.46 8.58 1.67
CA ILE A 268 1.22 9.53 0.88
C ILE A 268 0.66 9.51 -0.54
N TYR A 269 0.22 10.67 -1.02
CA TYR A 269 -0.40 10.82 -2.34
C TYR A 269 0.60 10.45 -3.45
N SER A 270 0.12 9.70 -4.44
CA SER A 270 0.81 9.43 -5.70
C SER A 270 -0.19 9.51 -6.84
N ARG A 271 0.27 9.95 -8.02
CA ARG A 271 -0.55 10.03 -9.24
C ARG A 271 -0.86 8.65 -9.81
N GLU A 272 0.07 7.71 -9.66
CA GLU A 272 -0.04 6.37 -10.20
C GLU A 272 -0.35 5.38 -9.08
N ASN A 273 -1.55 4.80 -9.06
CA ASN A 273 -1.97 3.84 -8.04
C ASN A 273 -2.57 2.58 -8.65
N ILE A 274 -1.98 1.43 -8.32
CA ILE A 274 -2.39 0.12 -8.85
C ILE A 274 -3.81 -0.24 -8.38
N SER A 275 -4.18 0.19 -7.17
CA SER A 275 -5.51 -0.08 -6.59
C SER A 275 -6.67 0.64 -7.30
N TRP A 276 -6.38 1.62 -8.15
CA TRP A 276 -7.37 2.40 -8.90
C TRP A 276 -7.53 1.94 -10.36
N LYS A 277 -6.79 0.93 -10.80
CA LYS A 277 -6.94 0.36 -12.13
C LYS A 277 -8.27 -0.41 -12.25
N HIS A 278 -8.99 -0.22 -13.35
CA HIS A 278 -10.21 -0.96 -13.67
C HIS A 278 -9.96 -2.47 -13.63
N GLY A 279 -10.84 -3.23 -12.96
CA GLY A 279 -10.73 -4.70 -12.85
C GLY A 279 -9.89 -5.24 -11.68
N HIS A 280 -9.21 -4.39 -10.91
CA HIS A 280 -8.38 -4.79 -9.76
C HIS A 280 -9.14 -5.69 -8.76
N LEU A 281 -10.41 -5.40 -8.45
CA LEU A 281 -11.20 -6.24 -7.54
C LEU A 281 -11.56 -7.61 -8.14
N ASN A 282 -11.89 -7.67 -9.43
CA ASN A 282 -12.24 -8.92 -10.10
C ASN A 282 -11.03 -9.87 -10.17
N GLN A 283 -9.82 -9.33 -10.34
CA GLN A 283 -8.60 -10.12 -10.28
C GLN A 283 -8.36 -10.70 -8.88
N ARG A 284 -8.59 -9.92 -7.81
CA ARG A 284 -8.51 -10.44 -6.43
C ARG A 284 -9.52 -11.54 -6.12
N ASP A 285 -10.71 -11.51 -6.74
CA ASP A 285 -11.71 -12.57 -6.60
C ASP A 285 -11.16 -13.93 -7.08
N GLY A 286 -10.44 -13.92 -8.21
CA GLY A 286 -9.73 -15.08 -8.74
C GLY A 286 -8.65 -15.57 -7.78
N CYS A 287 -7.80 -14.66 -7.30
CA CYS A 287 -6.73 -14.99 -6.35
C CYS A 287 -7.26 -15.68 -5.08
N VAL A 288 -8.29 -15.13 -4.46
CA VAL A 288 -8.91 -15.68 -3.25
C VAL A 288 -9.44 -17.10 -3.50
N THR A 289 -10.06 -17.35 -4.66
CA THR A 289 -10.58 -18.68 -5.00
C THR A 289 -9.45 -19.68 -5.29
N ASP A 290 -8.52 -19.32 -6.16
CA ASP A 290 -7.53 -20.27 -6.68
C ASP A 290 -6.44 -20.55 -5.65
N PHE A 291 -5.98 -19.53 -4.93
CA PHE A 291 -4.92 -19.70 -3.93
C PHE A 291 -5.41 -20.54 -2.75
N ALA A 292 -6.67 -20.37 -2.33
CA ALA A 292 -7.26 -21.18 -1.28
C ALA A 292 -7.33 -22.67 -1.68
N GLU A 293 -7.61 -22.97 -2.95
CA GLU A 293 -7.62 -24.35 -3.45
C GLU A 293 -6.22 -24.94 -3.48
N LEU A 294 -5.26 -24.21 -4.06
CA LEU A 294 -3.86 -24.63 -4.19
C LEU A 294 -3.14 -24.78 -2.84
N LEU A 295 -3.55 -24.00 -1.83
CA LEU A 295 -3.02 -24.08 -0.47
C LEU A 295 -3.85 -24.97 0.47
N GLY A 296 -4.85 -25.70 -0.05
CA GLY A 296 -5.66 -26.65 0.71
C GLY A 296 -6.48 -26.03 1.85
N LEU A 297 -6.96 -24.81 1.65
CA LEU A 297 -7.73 -24.01 2.61
C LEU A 297 -9.26 -24.13 2.43
N LYS A 298 -9.73 -24.80 1.36
CA LYS A 298 -11.16 -25.05 1.11
C LYS A 298 -11.61 -26.40 1.66
N GLU A 299 -12.83 -26.48 2.19
CA GLU A 299 -13.49 -27.74 2.60
C GLU A 299 -14.10 -28.54 1.42
N GLY A 300 -13.55 -28.43 0.21
CA GLY A 300 -14.15 -28.97 -1.01
C GLY A 300 -13.81 -30.45 -1.29
N PRO A 301 -14.61 -31.17 -2.12
CA PRO A 301 -14.35 -32.55 -2.54
C PRO A 301 -12.96 -32.76 -3.16
N LYS A 302 -12.52 -31.82 -4.02
CA LYS A 302 -11.19 -31.82 -4.66
C LYS A 302 -10.04 -31.72 -3.64
N ALA A 303 -10.25 -30.96 -2.57
CA ALA A 303 -9.25 -30.83 -1.51
C ALA A 303 -9.09 -32.16 -0.76
N LYS A 304 -10.18 -32.89 -0.52
CA LYS A 304 -10.18 -34.22 0.11
C LYS A 304 -9.54 -35.31 -0.75
N GLU A 305 -9.62 -35.20 -2.09
CA GLU A 305 -9.00 -36.13 -3.04
C GLU A 305 -7.48 -35.96 -3.17
N SER A 306 -6.93 -34.80 -2.80
CA SER A 306 -5.52 -34.47 -2.97
C SER A 306 -4.54 -35.17 -2.00
N GLY A 307 -5.05 -35.92 -1.01
CA GLY A 307 -4.24 -36.62 -0.01
C GLY A 307 -3.48 -35.70 0.96
N LEU A 308 -3.68 -34.39 0.87
CA LEU A 308 -3.14 -33.39 1.80
C LEU A 308 -4.00 -33.29 3.06
N GLU A 309 -3.36 -33.20 4.22
CA GLU A 309 -4.04 -32.81 5.46
C GLU A 309 -4.67 -31.41 5.28
N LEU A 310 -5.97 -31.29 5.52
CA LEU A 310 -6.71 -30.05 5.25
C LEU A 310 -6.81 -29.21 6.52
N TYR A 311 -6.49 -27.93 6.36
CA TYR A 311 -6.69 -26.92 7.40
C TYR A 311 -7.55 -25.82 6.79
N PRO A 312 -8.89 -25.96 6.85
CA PRO A 312 -9.80 -24.99 6.29
C PRO A 312 -9.51 -23.58 6.84
N LEU A 313 -9.60 -22.57 5.99
CA LEU A 313 -9.39 -21.19 6.42
C LEU A 313 -10.47 -20.79 7.42
N GLN A 314 -10.06 -20.45 8.63
CA GLN A 314 -10.96 -20.03 9.70
C GLN A 314 -11.10 -18.50 9.67
N PRO A 315 -12.30 -17.94 9.46
CA PRO A 315 -12.50 -16.51 9.61
C PRO A 315 -12.48 -16.12 11.10
N GLY A 316 -11.84 -14.99 11.40
CA GLY A 316 -11.95 -14.30 12.67
C GLY A 316 -13.12 -13.32 12.65
N LYS A 317 -13.82 -13.18 13.77
CA LYS A 317 -14.82 -12.12 13.94
C LYS A 317 -14.15 -10.77 14.10
N MET A 318 -14.66 -9.78 13.37
CA MET A 318 -14.24 -8.41 13.53
C MET A 318 -14.93 -7.81 14.75
N LEU A 319 -14.24 -7.80 15.89
CA LEU A 319 -14.71 -7.08 17.06
C LEU A 319 -14.35 -5.60 16.89
N HIS A 320 -15.35 -4.78 16.58
CA HIS A 320 -15.31 -3.34 16.75
C HIS A 320 -16.53 -2.95 17.59
N ASN A 321 -16.33 -2.21 18.68
CA ASN A 321 -17.44 -1.45 19.23
C ASN A 321 -17.22 0.02 18.82
N ALA A 322 -18.28 0.77 18.51
CA ALA A 322 -18.15 2.11 17.93
C ALA A 322 -17.37 3.11 18.82
N ASN A 323 -17.10 2.75 20.08
CA ASN A 323 -16.35 3.53 21.06
C ASN A 323 -15.05 2.84 21.50
N SER A 324 -14.56 1.84 20.76
CA SER A 324 -13.38 1.07 21.16
C SER A 324 -12.11 1.73 20.67
N PHE A 325 -11.29 2.22 21.59
CA PHE A 325 -9.90 2.58 21.30
C PHE A 325 -9.03 1.33 21.14
N PHE A 326 -9.27 0.33 22.00
CA PHE A 326 -8.57 -0.95 22.04
C PHE A 326 -9.44 -2.08 21.51
N GLY A 327 -8.80 -3.16 21.08
CA GLY A 327 -9.49 -4.38 20.72
C GLY A 327 -10.00 -4.34 19.30
N TYR A 328 -9.30 -5.09 18.45
CA TYR A 328 -9.65 -5.24 17.05
C TYR A 328 -9.21 -6.64 16.61
N GLY A 329 -10.14 -7.37 16.03
CA GLY A 329 -10.00 -8.76 15.57
C GLY A 329 -10.67 -9.73 16.52
N SER A 330 -10.51 -11.03 16.28
CA SER A 330 -11.16 -12.07 17.10
C SER A 330 -10.45 -12.36 18.42
N GLU A 331 -9.17 -11.97 18.52
CA GLU A 331 -8.30 -12.23 19.68
C GLU A 331 -7.59 -10.93 20.10
N PRO A 332 -8.32 -9.89 20.55
CA PRO A 332 -7.72 -8.60 20.91
C PRO A 332 -6.66 -8.73 22.02
N GLU A 333 -5.65 -7.85 22.03
CA GLU A 333 -4.62 -7.87 23.07
C GLU A 333 -5.21 -7.33 24.38
N ASP A 334 -4.94 -8.02 25.48
CA ASP A 334 -5.20 -7.51 26.81
C ASP A 334 -3.92 -6.85 27.36
N TRP A 335 -3.78 -5.55 27.16
CA TRP A 335 -2.61 -4.80 27.62
C TRP A 335 -2.44 -4.82 29.14
N MET A 336 -3.52 -5.01 29.91
CA MET A 336 -3.45 -5.18 31.36
C MET A 336 -2.73 -6.47 31.77
N SER A 337 -2.68 -7.47 30.89
CA SER A 337 -1.96 -8.74 31.11
C SER A 337 -0.46 -8.67 30.77
N VAL A 338 -0.01 -7.61 30.09
CA VAL A 338 1.38 -7.45 29.66
C VAL A 338 2.18 -6.81 30.78
N ASP A 339 3.09 -7.56 31.43
CA ASP A 339 3.99 -6.98 32.44
C ASP A 339 5.06 -6.11 31.75
N PRO A 340 5.07 -4.77 31.96
CA PRO A 340 6.09 -3.92 31.36
C PRO A 340 7.52 -4.30 31.78
N LEU A 341 7.71 -4.86 32.97
CA LEU A 341 9.03 -5.26 33.46
C LEU A 341 9.56 -6.52 32.77
N SER A 342 8.70 -7.26 32.08
CA SER A 342 9.10 -8.42 31.27
C SER A 342 9.78 -8.03 29.96
N LEU A 343 9.66 -6.78 29.52
CA LEU A 343 10.25 -6.27 28.28
C LEU A 343 11.65 -5.72 28.55
N SER A 344 12.64 -6.09 27.74
CA SER A 344 14.02 -5.62 27.92
C SER A 344 14.22 -4.14 27.55
N CYS A 345 13.38 -3.61 26.64
CA CYS A 345 13.52 -2.29 26.04
C CYS A 345 12.73 -1.20 26.79
N PRO A 346 13.37 -0.16 27.40
CA PRO A 346 12.69 0.89 28.15
C PRO A 346 11.58 1.61 27.38
N ARG A 347 11.77 1.84 26.08
CA ARG A 347 10.75 2.43 25.18
C ARG A 347 9.48 1.60 25.15
N LEU A 348 9.60 0.28 24.98
CA LEU A 348 8.44 -0.61 24.98
C LEU A 348 7.79 -0.70 26.36
N GLN A 349 8.58 -0.65 27.45
CA GLN A 349 8.01 -0.57 28.81
C GLN A 349 7.17 0.68 28.99
N LEU A 350 7.64 1.84 28.51
CA LEU A 350 6.92 3.11 28.59
C LEU A 350 5.64 3.07 27.74
N LEU A 351 5.73 2.54 26.52
CA LEU A 351 4.58 2.36 25.64
C LEU A 351 3.50 1.49 26.29
N VAL A 352 3.87 0.31 26.82
CA VAL A 352 2.89 -0.59 27.47
C VAL A 352 2.24 0.08 28.68
N LYS A 353 3.00 0.80 29.50
CA LYS A 353 2.44 1.57 30.63
C LYS A 353 1.44 2.61 30.17
N GLU A 354 1.73 3.30 29.07
CA GLU A 354 0.81 4.30 28.51
C GLU A 354 -0.44 3.64 27.92
N LEU A 355 -0.32 2.51 27.21
CA LEU A 355 -1.47 1.75 26.71
C LEU A 355 -2.34 1.21 27.85
N GLN A 356 -1.75 0.72 28.94
CA GLN A 356 -2.48 0.32 30.15
C GLN A 356 -3.23 1.49 30.78
N ARG A 357 -2.57 2.66 30.87
CA ARG A 357 -3.21 3.89 31.37
C ARG A 357 -4.40 4.26 30.50
N LEU A 358 -4.22 4.32 29.18
CA LEU A 358 -5.28 4.64 28.22
C LEU A 358 -6.43 3.62 28.27
N GLN A 359 -6.14 2.32 28.44
CA GLN A 359 -7.15 1.26 28.53
C GLN A 359 -7.99 1.35 29.82
N SER A 360 -7.42 1.94 30.88
CA SER A 360 -8.12 2.18 32.14
C SER A 360 -9.04 3.41 32.15
N LEU A 361 -8.94 4.30 31.15
CA LEU A 361 -9.72 5.54 31.11
C LEU A 361 -11.20 5.27 30.86
N THR A 362 -12.08 6.04 31.51
CA THR A 362 -13.54 5.91 31.34
C THR A 362 -14.24 7.27 31.25
N GLY A 363 -15.45 7.29 30.68
CA GLY A 363 -16.29 8.49 30.65
C GLY A 363 -15.64 9.68 29.95
N ARG A 364 -15.48 10.80 30.66
CA ARG A 364 -14.94 12.05 30.09
C ARG A 364 -13.44 12.01 29.80
N GLU A 365 -12.71 11.08 30.41
CA GLU A 365 -11.25 10.95 30.22
C GLU A 365 -10.91 10.33 28.87
N MET A 366 -11.86 9.67 28.21
CA MET A 366 -11.66 9.09 26.87
C MET A 366 -11.22 10.13 25.82
N ARG A 367 -11.50 11.42 26.01
CA ARG A 367 -10.96 12.49 25.13
C ARG A 367 -9.43 12.53 25.09
N GLN A 368 -8.74 12.14 26.16
CA GLN A 368 -7.27 12.06 26.15
C GLN A 368 -6.76 11.04 25.13
N THR A 369 -7.55 9.99 24.87
CA THR A 369 -7.21 8.97 23.87
C THR A 369 -7.28 9.56 22.46
N GLU A 370 -8.29 10.39 22.17
CA GLU A 370 -8.44 11.10 20.89
C GLU A 370 -7.32 12.13 20.70
N GLU A 371 -7.01 12.93 21.72
CA GLU A 371 -5.91 13.91 21.69
C GLU A 371 -4.56 13.24 21.40
N TRP A 372 -4.30 12.11 22.06
CA TRP A 372 -3.10 11.31 21.85
C TRP A 372 -3.02 10.79 20.40
N LEU A 373 -4.12 10.27 19.85
CA LEU A 373 -4.16 9.82 18.45
C LEU A 373 -3.91 10.96 17.46
N VAL A 374 -4.51 12.12 17.70
CA VAL A 374 -4.35 13.30 16.85
C VAL A 374 -2.90 13.76 16.85
N ALA A 375 -2.25 13.82 18.02
CA ALA A 375 -0.85 14.22 18.14
C ALA A 375 0.05 13.28 17.32
N MET A 376 -0.07 11.96 17.52
CA MET A 376 0.74 10.97 16.80
C MET A 376 0.55 11.01 15.28
N LYS A 377 -0.70 11.12 14.82
CA LYS A 377 -1.00 11.24 13.38
C LYS A 377 -0.41 12.51 12.80
N THR A 378 -0.49 13.61 13.54
CA THR A 378 0.06 14.91 13.10
C THR A 378 1.57 14.81 12.96
N ASP A 379 2.26 14.23 13.94
CA ASP A 379 3.71 14.08 13.92
C ASP A 379 4.16 13.16 12.79
N ALA A 380 3.53 11.99 12.63
CA ALA A 380 3.88 11.02 11.59
C ALA A 380 3.61 11.53 10.16
N SER A 381 2.64 12.45 9.99
CA SER A 381 2.27 12.99 8.67
C SER A 381 2.84 14.38 8.38
N ALA A 382 3.54 15.01 9.33
CA ALA A 382 3.98 16.39 9.23
C ALA A 382 4.83 16.64 7.97
N GLU A 383 5.79 15.76 7.68
CA GLU A 383 6.67 15.88 6.53
C GLU A 383 5.92 15.66 5.20
N ALA A 384 5.07 14.63 5.13
CA ALA A 384 4.22 14.39 3.96
C ALA A 384 3.26 15.56 3.71
N LYS A 385 2.69 16.13 4.78
CA LYS A 385 1.79 17.28 4.70
C LYS A 385 2.53 18.52 4.22
N ALA A 386 3.71 18.81 4.77
CA ALA A 386 4.53 19.94 4.35
C ALA A 386 4.98 19.81 2.88
N ALA A 387 5.26 18.60 2.42
CA ALA A 387 5.51 18.31 1.00
C ALA A 387 4.23 18.41 0.15
N GLY A 388 3.05 18.67 0.71
CA GLY A 388 1.80 18.69 -0.02
C GLY A 388 1.39 17.31 -0.54
N LEU A 389 1.79 16.22 0.09
CA LEU A 389 1.48 14.85 -0.31
C LEU A 389 0.37 14.21 0.53
N VAL A 390 -0.34 14.98 1.35
CA VAL A 390 -1.52 14.49 2.08
C VAL A 390 -2.78 15.00 1.40
N LYS A 391 -3.46 14.12 0.66
CA LYS A 391 -4.65 14.49 -0.15
C LYS A 391 -5.67 15.28 0.68
N GLY A 392 -6.07 16.44 0.17
CA GLY A 392 -7.04 17.33 0.81
C GLY A 392 -6.46 18.34 1.81
N SER A 393 -5.18 18.26 2.18
CA SER A 393 -4.51 19.28 3.00
C SER A 393 -4.38 20.61 2.24
N ALA A 394 -4.14 21.72 2.96
CA ALA A 394 -3.95 23.02 2.33
C ALA A 394 -2.71 23.03 1.40
N GLU A 395 -1.61 22.42 1.84
CA GLU A 395 -0.38 22.26 1.09
C GLU A 395 -0.57 21.34 -0.13
N TRP A 396 -1.34 20.25 0.03
CA TRP A 396 -1.70 19.41 -1.10
C TRP A 396 -2.56 20.17 -2.10
N LYS A 397 -3.47 21.04 -1.63
CA LYS A 397 -4.21 21.90 -2.56
C LYS A 397 -3.28 22.89 -3.26
N LEU A 398 -2.42 23.57 -2.54
CA LEU A 398 -1.44 24.49 -3.14
C LEU A 398 -0.51 23.80 -4.15
N ARG A 399 -0.12 22.55 -3.90
CA ARG A 399 0.77 21.79 -4.80
C ARG A 399 0.04 21.10 -5.95
N TRP A 400 -1.16 20.57 -5.70
CA TRP A 400 -1.86 19.67 -6.63
C TRP A 400 -3.21 20.18 -7.12
N TRP A 401 -3.92 21.03 -6.38
CA TRP A 401 -5.22 21.59 -6.80
C TRP A 401 -5.10 22.58 -7.95
N TRP A 402 -3.94 23.23 -8.09
CA TRP A 402 -3.62 24.07 -9.25
C TRP A 402 -3.17 23.25 -10.48
N ASN A 403 -3.04 21.92 -10.37
CA ASN A 403 -2.86 21.07 -11.55
C ASN A 403 -4.22 20.81 -12.18
N CYS A 404 -4.62 21.62 -13.17
CA CYS A 404 -5.66 21.36 -14.17
C CYS A 404 -6.35 19.98 -14.04
N MET A 405 -7.23 19.83 -13.05
CA MET A 405 -7.92 18.58 -12.77
C MET A 405 -9.29 18.68 -13.42
N ILE A 406 -9.36 18.22 -14.66
CA ILE A 406 -10.65 17.97 -15.30
C ILE A 406 -11.18 16.66 -14.73
N ASP A 407 -12.34 16.74 -14.09
CA ASP A 407 -13.21 15.59 -13.89
C ASP A 407 -13.87 15.27 -15.24
N LEU A 408 -13.37 14.24 -15.91
CA LEU A 408 -14.03 13.69 -17.10
C LEU A 408 -15.25 12.91 -16.63
N ASN A 409 -16.43 13.27 -17.08
CA ASN A 409 -17.62 12.49 -16.77
C ASN A 409 -17.48 11.07 -17.34
N THR A 410 -17.60 10.06 -16.47
CA THR A 410 -17.59 8.64 -16.81
C THR A 410 -19.00 8.04 -16.83
N ASP A 411 -20.06 8.86 -16.83
CA ASP A 411 -21.43 8.36 -16.95
C ASP A 411 -21.63 7.72 -18.33
N GLU A 412 -21.76 6.39 -18.36
CA GLU A 412 -21.92 5.57 -19.58
C GLU A 412 -23.12 6.00 -20.46
N ARG A 413 -23.99 6.90 -19.96
CA ARG A 413 -25.16 7.43 -20.67
C ARG A 413 -24.90 8.71 -21.46
N SER A 414 -23.85 9.46 -21.14
CA SER A 414 -23.47 10.73 -21.80
C SER A 414 -22.09 10.52 -22.43
N ARG A 415 -22.02 10.40 -23.76
CA ARG A 415 -20.77 10.13 -24.50
C ARG A 415 -19.90 11.39 -24.69
N ASP A 416 -20.03 12.35 -23.79
CA ASP A 416 -19.60 13.73 -23.95
C ASP A 416 -18.39 14.00 -23.02
N CYS A 417 -17.20 14.16 -23.61
CA CYS A 417 -15.98 14.47 -22.87
C CYS A 417 -15.97 15.98 -22.57
N PHE A 418 -16.12 16.40 -21.30
CA PHE A 418 -16.06 17.82 -20.94
C PHE A 418 -14.98 18.16 -19.92
N ALA A 419 -14.50 19.41 -20.00
CA ALA A 419 -13.60 20.04 -19.05
C ALA A 419 -14.40 20.80 -17.98
N ASP A 420 -14.40 20.33 -16.72
CA ASP A 420 -15.03 21.06 -15.62
C ASP A 420 -14.03 21.95 -14.89
N ALA A 421 -14.38 23.23 -14.70
CA ALA A 421 -13.63 24.18 -13.87
C ALA A 421 -14.22 24.40 -12.46
N GLN A 422 -15.36 23.77 -12.11
CA GLN A 422 -15.93 23.87 -10.75
C GLN A 422 -15.05 23.23 -9.68
N SER A 423 -14.25 22.22 -10.01
CA SER A 423 -13.30 21.60 -9.08
C SER A 423 -12.11 22.53 -8.72
N PHE A 424 -12.02 23.73 -9.27
CA PHE A 424 -10.94 24.70 -9.02
C PHE A 424 -11.29 25.73 -7.93
N VAL A 425 -12.56 25.83 -7.53
CA VAL A 425 -13.06 26.95 -6.74
C VAL A 425 -12.92 26.68 -5.23
N SER A 426 -11.84 27.20 -4.64
CA SER A 426 -11.87 27.62 -3.24
C SER A 426 -11.15 28.96 -2.99
N GLY A 427 -10.98 29.76 -4.04
CA GLY A 427 -10.45 31.13 -3.96
C GLY A 427 -11.45 32.16 -4.48
N GLU A 428 -11.46 33.36 -3.90
CA GLU A 428 -12.24 34.51 -4.38
C GLU A 428 -11.78 34.92 -5.80
N GLY A 429 -12.71 34.99 -6.77
CA GLY A 429 -12.46 35.46 -8.14
C GLY A 429 -13.40 34.85 -9.19
N SER A 430 -13.60 35.53 -10.33
CA SER A 430 -14.26 34.99 -11.52
C SER A 430 -13.27 34.16 -12.36
N PHE A 431 -13.75 33.06 -12.95
CA PHE A 431 -12.96 32.18 -13.82
C PHE A 431 -13.80 31.75 -15.03
N PHE A 432 -13.15 31.52 -16.16
CA PHE A 432 -13.78 30.94 -17.36
C PHE A 432 -12.84 29.94 -18.05
N VAL A 433 -13.41 29.03 -18.86
CA VAL A 433 -12.65 28.08 -19.68
C VAL A 433 -13.00 28.30 -21.14
N CYS A 434 -11.98 28.36 -21.96
CA CYS A 434 -12.08 28.39 -23.40
C CYS A 434 -11.55 27.09 -23.99
N ASP A 435 -12.27 26.56 -24.97
CA ASP A 435 -11.63 25.75 -26.00
C ASP A 435 -10.91 26.73 -26.96
N ILE A 436 -9.58 26.67 -26.98
CA ILE A 436 -8.77 27.54 -27.85
C ILE A 436 -8.55 26.90 -29.23
N THR A 437 -8.88 25.62 -29.38
CA THR A 437 -8.79 24.88 -30.65
C THR A 437 -10.01 25.18 -31.52
N GLU A 438 -11.19 25.20 -30.90
CA GLU A 438 -12.41 25.75 -31.47
C GLU A 438 -12.91 26.85 -30.55
N SER A 439 -12.79 28.11 -30.95
CA SER A 439 -13.07 29.30 -30.13
C SER A 439 -14.46 29.26 -29.48
N GLN A 440 -14.57 28.60 -28.33
CA GLN A 440 -15.82 28.30 -27.63
C GLN A 440 -15.65 28.56 -26.12
N LEU A 441 -16.68 29.15 -25.52
CA LEU A 441 -16.79 29.49 -24.11
C LEU A 441 -17.82 28.59 -23.43
N HIS A 442 -17.48 28.08 -22.25
CA HIS A 442 -18.26 27.03 -21.57
C HIS A 442 -18.95 27.44 -20.26
N TYR A 443 -19.05 28.75 -19.98
CA TYR A 443 -19.63 29.29 -18.74
C TYR A 443 -20.87 30.18 -18.97
N SER A 444 -22.03 29.78 -18.41
CA SER A 444 -23.32 30.44 -18.68
C SER A 444 -23.59 31.70 -17.87
N GLY A 445 -22.69 32.04 -16.93
CA GLY A 445 -22.94 33.06 -15.90
C GLY A 445 -23.43 32.49 -14.57
N SER A 446 -24.01 31.28 -14.54
CA SER A 446 -24.45 30.59 -13.31
C SER A 446 -24.11 29.10 -13.23
N GLU A 447 -23.85 28.45 -14.36
CA GLU A 447 -23.50 27.03 -14.45
C GLU A 447 -22.57 26.77 -15.64
N TRP A 448 -21.73 25.75 -15.52
CA TRP A 448 -20.90 25.31 -16.63
C TRP A 448 -21.70 24.40 -17.55
N VAL A 449 -21.50 24.56 -18.86
CA VAL A 449 -22.16 23.73 -19.87
C VAL A 449 -21.11 22.88 -20.56
N ALA A 450 -21.46 21.61 -20.80
CA ALA A 450 -20.56 20.64 -21.40
C ALA A 450 -19.94 21.18 -22.71
N ALA A 451 -18.61 21.27 -22.72
CA ALA A 451 -17.84 21.31 -23.95
C ALA A 451 -17.78 19.89 -24.49
N SER A 452 -18.23 19.63 -25.71
CA SER A 452 -17.94 18.36 -26.35
C SER A 452 -17.63 18.64 -27.80
N PRO A 453 -16.35 18.57 -28.19
CA PRO A 453 -16.01 18.60 -29.60
C PRO A 453 -16.70 17.43 -30.28
N PRO A 454 -17.22 17.60 -31.50
CA PRO A 454 -17.66 16.49 -32.30
C PRO A 454 -16.53 15.45 -32.44
N LYS A 455 -16.87 14.16 -32.38
CA LYS A 455 -15.89 13.12 -32.75
C LYS A 455 -15.33 13.39 -34.15
N GLY A 456 -14.03 13.16 -34.33
CA GLY A 456 -13.31 13.40 -35.58
C GLY A 456 -12.66 14.79 -35.73
N THR A 457 -12.73 15.67 -34.72
CA THR A 457 -12.09 17.01 -34.78
C THR A 457 -10.63 17.04 -34.31
N GLY A 458 -10.11 15.93 -33.79
CA GLY A 458 -8.74 15.83 -33.31
C GLY A 458 -8.62 16.22 -31.83
N LEU A 459 -7.40 16.55 -31.39
CA LEU A 459 -7.10 16.86 -29.99
C LEU A 459 -7.43 18.34 -29.70
N HIS A 460 -8.26 18.60 -28.67
CA HIS A 460 -8.67 19.95 -28.29
C HIS A 460 -7.93 20.43 -27.05
N GLU A 461 -7.36 21.63 -27.12
CA GLU A 461 -6.75 22.32 -25.98
C GLU A 461 -7.76 23.24 -25.28
N TYR A 462 -8.00 22.95 -24.01
CA TYR A 462 -8.82 23.73 -23.10
C TYR A 462 -7.92 24.54 -22.18
N VAL A 463 -8.23 25.82 -22.03
CA VAL A 463 -7.47 26.74 -21.20
C VAL A 463 -8.39 27.43 -20.20
N ALA A 464 -8.03 27.34 -18.92
CA ALA A 464 -8.70 28.03 -17.84
C ALA A 464 -8.04 29.39 -17.59
N TYR A 465 -8.84 30.42 -17.42
CA TYR A 465 -8.41 31.81 -17.23
C TYR A 465 -8.98 32.39 -15.94
N ARG A 466 -8.22 33.29 -15.31
CA ARG A 466 -8.66 34.09 -14.16
C ARG A 466 -9.18 35.45 -14.64
N GLY A 467 -10.44 35.74 -14.38
CA GLY A 467 -11.10 36.98 -14.76
C GLY A 467 -12.50 36.77 -15.33
N ASP A 468 -13.02 37.83 -15.94
CA ASP A 468 -14.34 37.81 -16.56
C ASP A 468 -14.26 37.24 -17.99
N PRO A 469 -15.27 36.45 -18.41
CA PRO A 469 -15.26 35.83 -19.73
C PRO A 469 -15.31 36.90 -20.84
N PRO A 470 -14.62 36.67 -21.97
CA PRO A 470 -14.57 37.62 -23.08
C PRO A 470 -15.89 37.70 -23.87
N CYS A 471 -16.86 36.84 -23.57
CA CYS A 471 -18.19 36.81 -24.18
C CYS A 471 -19.29 36.64 -23.13
N SER A 472 -20.49 37.14 -23.42
CA SER A 472 -21.64 37.11 -22.51
C SER A 472 -22.49 35.84 -22.58
N ALA A 473 -22.19 34.89 -23.47
CA ALA A 473 -22.98 33.68 -23.73
C ALA A 473 -22.11 32.44 -23.99
N ASN A 474 -22.68 31.26 -23.68
CA ASN A 474 -22.09 29.95 -23.99
C ASN A 474 -22.04 29.63 -25.48
N GLY A 475 -21.08 28.79 -25.86
CA GLY A 475 -20.92 28.29 -27.23
C GLY A 475 -19.80 29.02 -27.95
N GLN A 476 -19.93 29.27 -29.26
CA GLN A 476 -18.89 29.95 -30.03
C GLN A 476 -18.61 31.36 -29.49
N CYS A 477 -17.37 31.57 -29.07
CA CYS A 477 -16.85 32.83 -28.56
C CYS A 477 -15.50 33.11 -29.22
N LEU A 478 -15.47 34.05 -30.16
CA LEU A 478 -14.23 34.45 -30.83
C LEU A 478 -13.18 35.00 -29.86
N GLY A 479 -13.61 35.54 -28.70
CA GLY A 479 -12.71 35.93 -27.62
C GLY A 479 -11.85 34.79 -27.08
N CYS A 480 -12.29 33.54 -27.22
CA CYS A 480 -11.51 32.36 -26.86
C CYS A 480 -10.35 32.05 -27.83
N SER A 481 -10.33 32.64 -29.03
CA SER A 481 -9.18 32.48 -29.96
C SER A 481 -7.93 33.24 -29.51
N SER A 482 -8.09 34.27 -28.69
CA SER A 482 -6.99 35.11 -28.20
C SER A 482 -7.36 35.81 -26.87
N PRO A 483 -7.51 35.07 -25.77
CA PRO A 483 -7.86 35.66 -24.47
C PRO A 483 -6.72 36.53 -23.95
N THR A 484 -7.07 37.62 -23.27
CA THR A 484 -6.11 38.59 -22.70
C THR A 484 -5.82 38.37 -21.22
N GLU A 485 -6.57 37.45 -20.62
CA GLU A 485 -6.60 37.18 -19.20
C GLU A 485 -5.46 36.23 -18.77
N GLU A 486 -5.18 36.22 -17.47
CA GLU A 486 -4.14 35.37 -16.90
C GLU A 486 -4.52 33.89 -17.06
N VAL A 487 -3.68 33.14 -17.78
CA VAL A 487 -3.81 31.68 -17.90
C VAL A 487 -3.57 31.07 -16.53
N VAL A 488 -4.49 30.22 -16.09
CA VAL A 488 -4.34 29.43 -14.86
C VAL A 488 -3.72 28.09 -15.19
N CYS A 489 -4.25 27.40 -16.20
CA CYS A 489 -3.72 26.13 -16.69
C CYS A 489 -4.34 25.75 -18.05
N SER A 490 -3.71 24.79 -18.75
CA SER A 490 -4.25 24.18 -19.96
C SER A 490 -4.14 22.65 -19.96
N VAL A 491 -4.97 22.03 -20.79
CA VAL A 491 -5.11 20.58 -20.89
C VAL A 491 -5.65 20.20 -22.25
N LYS A 492 -5.16 19.09 -22.81
CA LYS A 492 -5.63 18.59 -24.09
C LYS A 492 -6.51 17.36 -23.91
N ILE A 493 -7.69 17.36 -24.53
CA ILE A 493 -8.65 16.25 -24.45
C ILE A 493 -8.87 15.69 -25.84
N ASN A 494 -8.79 14.37 -25.95
CA ASN A 494 -9.19 13.64 -27.15
C ASN A 494 -10.70 13.34 -27.08
N PRO A 495 -11.53 13.89 -27.99
CA PRO A 495 -12.97 13.65 -27.98
C PRO A 495 -13.37 12.22 -28.39
N GLU A 496 -12.43 11.40 -28.88
CA GLU A 496 -12.71 10.01 -29.25
C GLU A 496 -12.88 9.09 -28.04
N ASP A 497 -11.98 9.21 -27.07
CA ASP A 497 -11.83 8.32 -25.92
C ASP A 497 -11.77 9.05 -24.56
N CYS A 498 -11.95 10.38 -24.58
CA CYS A 498 -11.77 11.28 -23.44
C CYS A 498 -10.36 11.19 -22.82
N SER A 499 -9.33 10.72 -23.54
CA SER A 499 -7.97 10.71 -23.01
C SER A 499 -7.44 12.13 -22.83
N VAL A 500 -6.65 12.34 -21.76
CA VAL A 500 -6.02 13.63 -21.47
C VAL A 500 -4.54 13.58 -21.83
N GLU A 501 -4.13 14.46 -22.73
CA GLU A 501 -2.73 14.67 -23.11
C GLU A 501 -2.24 16.03 -22.60
N GLY A 502 -0.96 16.13 -22.20
CA GLY A 502 -0.29 17.41 -21.90
C GLY A 502 -1.05 18.34 -20.93
N ARG A 503 -0.84 18.17 -19.62
CA ARG A 503 -1.29 19.16 -18.62
C ARG A 503 -0.21 20.20 -18.41
N HIS A 504 -0.54 21.47 -18.62
CA HIS A 504 0.37 22.59 -18.45
C HIS A 504 -0.18 23.57 -17.41
N ILE A 505 0.68 23.99 -16.49
CA ILE A 505 0.41 25.10 -15.55
C ILE A 505 1.20 26.29 -16.08
N ALA A 506 0.56 27.46 -16.12
CA ALA A 506 1.21 28.71 -16.54
C ALA A 506 2.15 29.26 -15.48
#